data_AF-A0A840I999-F1
#
_entry.id   AF-A0A840I999-F1
#
_cell.length_a   1.000
_cell.length_b   1.000
_cell.length_c   1.000
_cell.angle_alpha   90.00
_cell.angle_beta   90.00
_cell.angle_gamma   90.00
#
_symmetry.space_group_name_H-M   'P 1'
#
loop_
_entity.id
_entity.type
_entity.pdbx_description
1 polymer ?
#
loop_
_entity_poly.entity_id
_entity_poly.type
_entity_poly.pdbx_seq_one_letter_code
_entity_poly.pdbx_strand_id
1 'polypeptide(L)'
;MEESDQKRFAIGDVTFDRVRYSAFVDELNCWIDPPRPIVEYDETPEDHNLRFDADGGLVQFFIYPARHQLEADGEIRVTLPGRPTVVLTREELEPWMVDSDERSLLGEPRRRRLRFPRWMRRREIAREEREMQRRLEQAERDAQRYLPPELRTR
;
A
#
# COMPACT_ATOMS: atom_id res chain seq x y z
N MET A 1 21.50 10.54 20.37
CA MET A 1 20.96 9.54 19.43
C MET A 1 19.46 9.67 19.58
N GLU A 2 18.83 10.49 18.75
CA GLU A 2 17.38 10.71 18.80
C GLU A 2 16.69 9.36 18.56
N GLU A 3 15.92 8.89 19.55
CA GLU A 3 14.84 7.95 19.30
C GLU A 3 14.01 8.58 18.18
N SER A 4 14.12 8.03 16.96
CA SER A 4 13.20 8.38 15.90
C SER A 4 11.83 8.00 16.42
N ASP A 5 11.02 9.00 16.74
CA ASP A 5 9.62 8.86 17.15
C ASP A 5 8.89 8.17 15.99
N GLN A 6 8.95 6.84 15.99
CA GLN A 6 8.46 6.01 14.90
C GLN A 6 6.95 6.11 15.02
N LYS A 7 6.39 7.07 14.28
CA LYS A 7 4.96 7.33 14.25
C LYS A 7 4.27 5.98 14.05
N ARG A 8 3.39 5.61 14.98
CA ARG A 8 2.56 4.43 14.88
C ARG A 8 1.22 4.84 14.30
N PHE A 9 0.56 3.92 13.61
CA PHE A 9 -0.77 4.16 13.06
C PHE A 9 -1.77 3.29 13.79
N ALA A 10 -2.87 3.88 14.25
CA ALA A 10 -3.87 3.16 15.03
C ALA A 10 -5.21 3.16 14.29
N ILE A 11 -5.92 2.04 14.39
CA ILE A 11 -7.31 1.89 13.95
C ILE A 11 -8.06 1.26 15.13
N GLY A 12 -8.86 2.08 15.81
CA GLY A 12 -9.51 1.68 17.05
C GLY A 12 -8.47 1.39 18.14
N ASP A 13 -8.52 0.18 18.71
CA ASP A 13 -7.61 -0.35 19.72
C ASP A 13 -6.36 -1.04 19.13
N VAL A 14 -6.30 -1.23 17.80
CA VAL A 14 -5.18 -1.91 17.13
C VAL A 14 -4.15 -0.88 16.67
N THR A 15 -2.90 -1.07 17.06
CA THR A 15 -1.78 -0.22 16.65
C THR A 15 -0.83 -0.98 15.74
N PHE A 16 -0.50 -0.39 14.60
CA PHE A 16 0.44 -0.91 13.61
C PHE A 16 1.78 -0.17 13.70
N ASP A 17 2.87 -0.93 13.66
CA ASP A 17 4.23 -0.39 13.73
C ASP A 17 4.72 0.14 12.38
N ARG A 18 4.14 -0.38 11.30
CA ARG A 18 4.54 -0.06 9.93
C ARG A 18 3.32 0.21 9.08
N VAL A 19 3.45 1.24 8.25
CA VAL A 19 2.45 1.61 7.26
C VAL A 19 3.16 1.90 5.94
N ARG A 20 2.60 1.38 4.86
CA ARG A 20 3.11 1.56 3.51
C ARG A 20 1.96 1.83 2.56
N TYR A 21 1.96 3.01 1.94
CA TYR A 21 1.07 3.31 0.82
C TYR A 21 1.72 2.93 -0.51
N SER A 22 0.98 2.26 -1.38
CA SER A 22 1.34 2.04 -2.78
C SER A 22 0.33 2.78 -3.66
N ALA A 23 0.79 3.81 -4.35
CA ALA A 23 -0.08 4.55 -5.28
C ALA A 23 -0.49 3.70 -6.49
N PHE A 24 0.26 2.64 -6.78
CA PHE A 24 0.04 1.79 -7.94
C PHE A 24 -1.24 0.94 -7.82
N VAL A 25 -1.47 0.32 -6.65
CA VAL A 25 -2.70 -0.46 -6.38
C VAL A 25 -3.73 0.32 -5.55
N ASP A 26 -3.44 1.57 -5.21
CA ASP A 26 -4.18 2.39 -4.25
C ASP A 26 -4.45 1.66 -2.92
N GLU A 27 -3.35 1.21 -2.31
CA GLU A 27 -3.34 0.35 -1.12
C GLU A 27 -2.62 1.03 0.03
N LEU A 28 -3.27 1.09 1.20
CA LEU A 28 -2.58 1.36 2.46
C LEU A 28 -2.41 0.05 3.24
N ASN A 29 -1.17 -0.41 3.34
CA ASN A 29 -0.79 -1.65 4.00
C ASN A 29 -0.20 -1.37 5.39
N CYS A 30 -0.85 -1.87 6.42
CA CYS A 30 -0.48 -1.68 7.82
C CYS A 30 -0.12 -3.03 8.45
N TRP A 31 1.01 -3.15 9.16
CA TRP A 31 1.39 -4.39 9.85
C TRP A 31 2.12 -4.15 11.16
N ILE A 32 2.06 -5.15 12.03
CA ILE A 32 2.75 -5.19 13.33
C ILE A 32 4.12 -5.85 13.16
N ASP A 33 5.15 -5.25 13.74
CA ASP A 33 6.50 -5.82 13.81
C ASP A 33 6.72 -6.52 15.19
N PRO A 34 7.52 -7.59 15.25
CA PRO A 34 8.07 -8.33 14.12
C PRO A 34 6.97 -9.10 13.36
N PRO A 35 7.17 -9.39 12.06
CA PRO A 35 6.21 -10.15 11.27
C PRO A 35 5.85 -11.49 11.93
N ARG A 36 4.56 -11.75 12.06
CA ARG A 36 4.03 -13.02 12.59
C ARG A 36 3.49 -13.91 11.46
N PRO A 37 3.46 -15.24 11.64
CA PRO A 37 2.82 -16.14 10.69
C PRO A 37 1.34 -15.79 10.53
N ILE A 38 0.91 -15.63 9.28
CA ILE A 38 -0.50 -15.44 8.92
C ILE A 38 -1.10 -16.83 8.68
N VAL A 39 -2.17 -17.14 9.39
CA VAL A 39 -2.89 -18.43 9.23
C VAL A 39 -4.32 -18.25 8.77
N GLU A 40 -4.89 -17.06 8.94
CA GLU A 40 -6.27 -16.75 8.59
C GLU A 40 -6.39 -15.40 7.88
N TYR A 41 -7.37 -15.33 6.98
CA TYR A 41 -7.67 -14.19 6.11
C TYR A 41 -9.15 -13.88 6.23
N ASP A 42 -9.48 -12.59 6.35
CA ASP A 42 -10.86 -12.12 6.41
C ASP A 42 -10.98 -10.77 5.68
N GLU A 43 -12.19 -10.22 5.62
CA GLU A 43 -12.51 -8.96 4.95
C GLU A 43 -13.45 -8.12 5.82
N THR A 44 -13.24 -6.80 5.87
CA THR A 44 -14.19 -5.89 6.53
C THR A 44 -15.45 -5.74 5.67
N PRO A 45 -16.59 -5.28 6.23
CA PRO A 45 -17.78 -4.95 5.45
C PRO A 45 -17.55 -3.90 4.34
N GLU A 46 -16.48 -3.11 4.44
CA GLU A 46 -16.04 -2.11 3.46
C GLU A 46 -15.02 -2.66 2.43
N ASP A 47 -14.93 -3.99 2.30
CA ASP A 47 -14.06 -4.69 1.36
C ASP A 47 -12.54 -4.46 1.58
N HIS A 48 -12.13 -4.35 2.85
CA HIS A 48 -10.71 -4.25 3.24
C HIS A 48 -10.16 -5.58 3.75
N ASN A 49 -8.95 -5.96 3.34
CA ASN A 49 -8.40 -7.28 3.69
C ASN A 49 -7.74 -7.29 5.07
N LEU A 50 -8.07 -8.29 5.87
CA LEU A 50 -7.54 -8.55 7.22
C LEU A 50 -6.71 -9.84 7.21
N ARG A 51 -5.69 -9.89 8.09
CA ARG A 51 -4.86 -11.10 8.29
C ARG A 51 -4.59 -11.34 9.76
N PHE A 52 -4.76 -12.58 10.17
CA PHE A 52 -4.66 -12.98 11.58
C PHE A 52 -3.56 -14.01 11.82
N ASP A 53 -2.96 -13.95 13.01
CA ASP A 53 -2.09 -14.99 13.53
C ASP A 53 -2.89 -16.16 14.15
N ALA A 54 -2.18 -17.19 14.60
CA ALA A 54 -2.78 -18.40 15.17
C ALA A 54 -3.56 -18.15 16.47
N ASP A 55 -3.32 -17.02 17.13
CA ASP A 55 -4.01 -16.62 18.35
C ASP A 55 -5.27 -15.78 18.04
N GLY A 56 -5.58 -15.56 16.76
CA GLY A 56 -6.69 -14.70 16.31
C GLY A 56 -6.37 -13.21 16.41
N GLY A 57 -5.11 -12.84 16.59
CA GLY A 57 -4.65 -11.45 16.62
C GLY A 57 -4.55 -10.87 15.22
N LEU A 58 -5.08 -9.66 15.00
CA LEU A 58 -4.92 -8.94 13.73
C LEU A 58 -3.45 -8.51 13.59
N VAL A 59 -2.76 -9.01 12.55
CA VAL A 59 -1.32 -8.75 12.34
C VAL A 59 -1.03 -7.90 11.10
N GLN A 60 -1.95 -7.87 10.14
CA GLN A 60 -1.82 -7.06 8.94
C GLN A 60 -3.20 -6.66 8.40
N PHE A 61 -3.31 -5.41 7.95
CA PHE A 61 -4.53 -4.84 7.41
C PHE A 61 -4.24 -4.06 6.13
N PHE A 62 -5.13 -4.18 5.15
CA PHE A 62 -5.00 -3.53 3.86
C PHE A 62 -6.27 -2.77 3.50
N ILE A 63 -6.15 -1.45 3.35
CA ILE A 63 -7.25 -0.57 2.98
C ILE A 63 -7.18 -0.30 1.48
N TYR A 64 -8.31 -0.47 0.79
CA TYR A 64 -8.44 -0.21 -0.65
C TYR A 64 -9.83 0.32 -1.00
N PRO A 65 -9.95 1.16 -2.05
CA PRO A 65 -8.90 2.04 -2.57
C PRO A 65 -8.72 3.25 -1.65
N ALA A 66 -7.55 3.39 -1.01
CA ALA A 66 -7.36 4.35 0.08
C ALA A 66 -7.47 5.82 -0.38
N ARG A 67 -6.71 6.22 -1.40
CA ARG A 67 -6.70 7.58 -1.94
C ARG A 67 -8.03 7.91 -2.60
N HIS A 68 -8.55 6.99 -3.41
CA HIS A 68 -9.84 7.21 -4.07
C HIS A 68 -10.96 7.47 -3.06
N GLN A 69 -11.05 6.71 -1.98
CA GLN A 69 -12.06 6.95 -0.94
C GLN A 69 -11.87 8.30 -0.24
N LEU A 70 -10.63 8.66 0.10
CA LEU A 70 -10.34 9.98 0.68
C LEU A 70 -10.66 11.15 -0.25
N GLU A 71 -10.53 10.97 -1.57
CA GLU A 71 -10.87 11.99 -2.56
C GLU A 71 -12.38 12.09 -2.80
N ALA A 72 -13.08 10.96 -2.82
CA ALA A 72 -14.51 10.90 -3.04
C ALA A 72 -15.32 11.34 -1.82
N ASP A 73 -14.98 10.81 -0.65
CA ASP A 73 -15.80 10.88 0.57
C ASP A 73 -15.15 11.73 1.66
N GLY A 74 -13.87 12.09 1.53
CA GLY A 74 -13.11 12.87 2.52
C GLY A 74 -12.62 12.07 3.73
N GLU A 75 -13.08 10.83 3.87
CA GLU A 75 -12.82 9.93 4.99
C GLU A 75 -12.92 8.47 4.55
N ILE A 76 -12.34 7.56 5.33
CA ILE A 76 -12.47 6.10 5.15
C ILE A 76 -13.15 5.54 6.39
N ARG A 77 -14.23 4.77 6.21
CA ARG A 77 -14.88 4.03 7.30
C ARG A 77 -14.29 2.63 7.37
N VAL A 78 -13.90 2.20 8.56
CA VAL A 78 -13.33 0.86 8.78
C VAL A 78 -14.06 0.18 9.93
N THR A 79 -14.63 -0.99 9.67
CA THR A 79 -15.25 -1.82 10.70
C THR A 79 -14.45 -3.10 10.89
N LEU A 80 -13.63 -3.14 11.94
CA LEU A 80 -12.89 -4.35 12.32
C LEU A 80 -13.82 -5.38 13.00
N PRO A 81 -13.55 -6.70 12.85
CA PRO A 81 -14.36 -7.73 13.50
C PRO A 81 -14.47 -7.54 15.01
N GLY A 82 -15.71 -7.57 15.51
CA GLY A 82 -16.02 -7.41 16.92
C GLY A 82 -15.82 -5.99 17.48
N ARG A 83 -15.62 -4.97 16.64
CA ARG A 83 -15.28 -3.60 17.04
C ARG A 83 -16.24 -2.58 16.44
N PRO A 84 -16.39 -1.38 17.06
CA PRO A 84 -17.12 -0.29 16.45
C PRO A 84 -16.41 0.22 15.19
N THR A 85 -17.18 0.76 14.25
CA THR A 85 -16.65 1.45 13.07
C THR A 85 -15.81 2.65 13.48
N VAL A 86 -14.62 2.77 12.90
CA VAL A 86 -13.72 3.91 13.03
C VAL A 86 -13.76 4.73 11.75
N VAL A 87 -13.76 6.06 11.89
CA VAL A 87 -13.65 6.98 10.75
C VAL A 87 -12.22 7.49 10.71
N LEU A 88 -11.55 7.24 9.59
CA LEU A 88 -10.19 7.71 9.33
C LEU A 88 -10.28 8.92 8.41
N THR A 89 -9.92 10.07 8.95
CA THR A 89 -9.97 11.35 8.21
C THR A 89 -8.75 11.49 7.30
N ARG A 90 -8.88 12.39 6.31
CA ARG A 90 -7.74 12.82 5.50
C ARG A 90 -6.56 13.26 6.36
N GLU A 91 -6.76 14.06 7.40
CA GLU A 91 -5.67 14.58 8.23
C GLU A 91 -4.87 13.46 8.93
N GLU A 92 -5.55 12.39 9.33
CA GLU A 92 -4.92 11.22 9.97
C GLU A 92 -4.15 10.36 8.97
N LEU A 93 -4.66 10.26 7.74
CA LEU A 93 -4.10 9.40 6.69
C LEU A 93 -3.04 10.09 5.83
N GLU A 94 -3.14 11.39 5.57
CA GLU A 94 -2.24 12.19 4.70
C GLU A 94 -0.74 11.91 4.98
N PRO A 95 -0.25 11.83 6.24
CA PRO A 95 1.15 11.54 6.53
C PRO A 95 1.63 10.17 6.04
N TRP A 96 0.70 9.25 5.80
CA TRP A 96 0.95 7.88 5.35
C TRP A 96 0.74 7.68 3.85
N MET A 97 0.06 8.62 3.17
CA MET A 97 -0.32 8.54 1.76
C MET A 97 0.81 8.94 0.80
N VAL A 98 2.06 8.89 1.27
CA VAL A 98 3.26 9.10 0.45
C VAL A 98 3.61 7.79 -0.24
N ASP A 99 3.70 7.83 -1.58
CA ASP A 99 3.98 6.63 -2.36
C ASP A 99 5.36 6.07 -2.00
N SER A 100 5.34 4.92 -1.35
CA SER A 100 6.56 4.22 -0.94
C SER A 100 7.28 3.56 -2.11
N ASP A 101 6.60 3.39 -3.26
CA ASP A 101 7.19 2.83 -4.46
C ASP A 101 8.13 3.82 -5.16
N GLU A 102 7.94 5.14 -5.00
CA GLU A 102 8.91 6.15 -5.47
C GLU A 102 10.28 5.99 -4.81
N ARG A 103 10.33 5.55 -3.54
CA ARG A 103 11.60 5.20 -2.88
C ARG A 103 12.25 3.92 -3.41
N SER A 104 11.46 3.01 -4.00
CA SER A 104 11.97 1.79 -4.64
C SER A 104 12.41 2.00 -6.10
N LEU A 105 11.95 3.06 -6.78
CA LEU A 105 12.40 3.38 -8.14
C LEU A 105 13.90 3.75 -8.22
N LEU A 106 14.53 4.10 -7.08
CA LEU A 106 15.98 4.31 -6.97
C LEU A 106 16.77 3.02 -6.64
N GLY A 107 16.12 1.87 -6.49
CA GLY A 107 16.77 0.61 -6.09
C GLY A 107 15.93 -0.62 -6.41
N GLU A 108 16.19 -1.19 -7.58
CA GLU A 108 15.71 -2.48 -8.14
C GLU A 108 14.19 -2.73 -8.19
N PRO A 109 13.62 -2.97 -9.39
CA PRO A 109 12.21 -3.32 -9.53
C PRO A 109 11.96 -4.73 -8.99
N ARG A 110 11.44 -4.82 -7.76
CA ARG A 110 10.90 -6.09 -7.25
C ARG A 110 9.65 -6.45 -8.07
N ARG A 111 9.82 -7.38 -9.02
CA ARG A 111 8.72 -8.07 -9.71
C ARG A 111 7.85 -8.84 -8.71
N ARG A 112 6.94 -8.16 -8.03
CA ARG A 112 5.82 -8.82 -7.34
C ARG A 112 4.75 -9.11 -8.37
N ARG A 113 4.26 -10.36 -8.40
CA ARG A 113 3.08 -10.74 -9.20
C ARG A 113 1.94 -9.81 -8.83
N LEU A 114 1.51 -9.01 -9.79
CA LEU A 114 0.38 -8.11 -9.69
C LEU A 114 -0.87 -8.93 -9.33
N ARG A 115 -1.45 -8.66 -8.16
CA ARG A 115 -2.83 -9.04 -7.86
C ARG A 115 -3.63 -7.75 -7.95
N PHE A 116 -4.35 -7.56 -9.06
CA PHE A 116 -5.31 -6.47 -9.16
C PHE A 116 -6.47 -6.72 -8.19
N PRO A 117 -6.92 -5.70 -7.44
CA PRO A 117 -8.09 -5.82 -6.58
C PRO A 117 -9.32 -6.27 -7.38
N ARG A 118 -10.19 -7.07 -6.75
CA ARG A 118 -11.38 -7.64 -7.43
C ARG A 118 -12.42 -6.58 -7.83
N TRP A 119 -12.38 -5.39 -7.23
CA TRP A 119 -13.28 -4.26 -7.51
C TRP A 119 -12.89 -3.45 -8.75
N MET A 120 -11.64 -3.57 -9.25
CA MET A 120 -11.17 -2.82 -10.41
C MET A 120 -11.77 -3.41 -11.70
N ARG A 121 -12.45 -2.59 -12.52
CA ARG A 121 -13.04 -3.10 -13.77
C ARG A 121 -11.92 -3.48 -14.74
N ARG A 122 -12.12 -4.52 -15.57
CA ARG A 122 -11.13 -4.95 -16.59
C ARG A 122 -10.59 -3.82 -17.47
N ARG A 123 -11.39 -2.77 -17.72
CA ARG A 123 -10.97 -1.59 -18.51
C ARG A 123 -10.03 -0.66 -17.74
N GLU A 124 -10.20 -0.53 -16.43
CA GLU A 124 -9.33 0.25 -15.54
C GLU A 124 -8.00 -0.49 -15.36
N ILE A 125 -8.03 -1.82 -15.14
CA ILE A 125 -6.83 -2.67 -15.12
C ILE A 125 -5.99 -2.45 -16.40
N ALA A 126 -6.62 -2.53 -17.58
CA ALA A 126 -5.93 -2.34 -18.85
C ALA A 126 -5.46 -0.89 -19.10
N ARG A 127 -6.00 0.11 -18.40
CA ARG A 127 -5.54 1.51 -18.45
C ARG A 127 -4.30 1.69 -17.58
N GLU A 128 -4.36 1.19 -16.35
CA GLU A 128 -3.26 1.21 -15.40
C GLU A 128 -2.05 0.41 -15.90
N GLU A 129 -2.27 -0.78 -16.49
CA GLU A 129 -1.20 -1.57 -17.11
C GLU A 129 -0.49 -0.78 -18.23
N ARG A 130 -1.24 -0.04 -19.05
CA ARG A 130 -0.66 0.78 -20.13
C ARG A 130 0.08 2.00 -19.61
N GLU A 131 -0.42 2.63 -18.54
CA GLU A 131 0.25 3.75 -17.92
C GLU A 131 1.53 3.33 -17.20
N MET A 132 1.50 2.21 -16.50
CA MET A 132 2.67 1.58 -15.88
C MET A 132 3.72 1.18 -16.92
N GLN A 133 3.32 0.54 -18.02
CA GLN A 133 4.27 0.19 -19.08
C GLN A 133 4.97 1.44 -19.62
N ARG A 134 4.25 2.56 -19.79
CA ARG A 134 4.84 3.84 -20.17
C ARG A 134 5.80 4.40 -19.10
N ARG A 135 5.45 4.30 -17.82
CA ARG A 135 6.33 4.77 -16.72
C ARG A 135 7.60 3.94 -16.62
N LEU A 136 7.51 2.62 -16.78
CA LEU A 136 8.66 1.72 -16.81
C LEU A 136 9.55 1.99 -18.04
N GLU A 137 8.96 2.15 -19.22
CA GLU A 137 9.70 2.52 -20.43
C GLU A 137 10.39 3.88 -20.28
N GLN A 138 9.73 4.84 -19.64
CA GLN A 138 10.30 6.15 -19.38
C GLN A 138 11.47 6.06 -18.37
N ALA A 139 11.28 5.34 -17.27
CA ALA A 139 12.32 5.11 -16.27
C ALA A 139 13.52 4.34 -16.86
N GLU A 140 13.29 3.36 -17.74
CA GLU A 140 14.34 2.63 -18.46
C GLU A 140 15.10 3.55 -19.42
N ARG A 141 14.41 4.40 -20.17
CA ARG A 141 15.05 5.41 -21.04
C ARG A 141 15.88 6.40 -20.23
N ASP A 142 15.36 6.87 -19.10
CA ASP A 142 16.07 7.78 -18.23
C ASP A 142 17.29 7.10 -17.59
N ALA A 143 17.17 5.84 -17.14
CA ALA A 143 18.29 5.05 -16.65
C ALA A 143 19.36 4.82 -17.74
N GLN A 144 18.96 4.54 -18.98
CA GLN A 144 19.89 4.43 -20.12
C GLN A 144 20.63 5.73 -20.42
N ARG A 145 20.01 6.89 -20.14
CA ARG A 145 20.64 8.21 -20.29
C ARG A 145 21.78 8.42 -19.29
N TYR A 146 21.68 7.83 -18.11
CA TYR A 146 22.68 7.90 -17.05
C TYR A 146 23.68 6.74 -17.05
N LEU A 147 23.58 5.77 -17.99
CA LEU A 147 24.62 4.76 -18.18
C LEU A 147 25.90 5.42 -18.71
N PRO A 148 27.07 5.16 -18.09
CA PRO A 148 28.36 5.57 -18.63
C PRO A 148 28.53 5.03 -20.06
N PRO A 149 29.17 5.78 -20.97
CA PRO A 149 29.27 5.42 -22.39
C PRO A 149 29.92 4.06 -22.64
N GLU A 150 30.66 3.53 -21.68
CA GLU A 150 31.32 2.21 -21.68
C GLU A 150 30.35 1.03 -21.57
N LEU A 151 29.14 1.25 -21.03
CA LEU A 151 28.08 0.24 -20.87
C LEU A 151 26.96 0.37 -21.90
N ARG A 152 27.08 1.30 -22.85
CA ARG A 152 26.16 1.42 -23.99
C ARG A 152 26.59 0.41 -25.06
N THR A 153 26.02 -0.78 -25.03
CA THR A 153 26.32 -1.82 -26.02
C THR A 153 25.95 -1.39 -27.43
N ARG A 154 26.83 -1.76 -28.37
CA ARG A 154 26.73 -1.61 -29.84
C ARG A 154 25.45 -2.17 -30.44
#